data_AF-A0A941S902-F1
#
_entry.id   AF-A0A941S902-F1
#
_cell.length_a   1.000
_cell.length_b   1.000
_cell.length_c   1.000
_cell.angle_alpha   90.00
_cell.angle_beta   90.00
_cell.angle_gamma   90.00
#
_symmetry.space_group_name_H-M   'P 1'
#
loop_
_entity.id
_entity.type
_entity.pdbx_description
1 polymer ?
#
loop_
_entity_poly.entity_id
_entity_poly.type
_entity_poly.pdbx_seq_one_letter_code
_entity_poly.pdbx_strand_id
1 'polypeptide(L)' 'MDDIPWYAEASLRAPGRVYCAGSLAQCVRKWQRLPEIDQSSAYINLAKAFGGRVTLDREYVVALAAHDDLRKI' A
#
# COMPACT_ATOMS: atom_id res chain seq x y z
N MET A 1 -2.02 -13.24 -10.06
CA MET A 1 -2.49 -12.41 -8.93
C MET A 1 -2.97 -11.14 -9.58
N ASP A 2 -4.26 -10.83 -9.47
CA ASP A 2 -4.92 -9.75 -10.21
C ASP A 2 -4.06 -8.48 -10.23
N ASP A 3 -3.89 -7.87 -11.42
CA ASP A 3 -3.25 -6.56 -11.60
C ASP A 3 -4.05 -5.51 -10.81
N ILE A 4 -3.72 -5.34 -9.53
CA ILE A 4 -4.35 -4.34 -8.69
C ILE A 4 -3.97 -2.98 -9.28
N PRO A 5 -4.94 -2.19 -9.77
CA PRO A 5 -4.60 -0.94 -10.42
C PRO A 5 -3.90 -0.01 -9.42
N TRP A 6 -2.82 0.62 -9.83
CA TRP A 6 -2.08 1.56 -8.97
C TRP A 6 -2.90 2.77 -8.52
N TYR A 7 -3.98 3.09 -9.23
CA TYR A 7 -4.97 4.11 -8.90
C TYR A 7 -6.10 3.60 -8.00
N ALA A 8 -6.10 2.31 -7.62
CA ALA A 8 -7.08 1.77 -6.68
C ALA A 8 -6.99 2.52 -5.35
N GLU A 9 -8.15 2.78 -4.76
CA GLU A 9 -8.24 3.43 -3.46
C GLU A 9 -7.61 2.54 -2.39
N ALA A 10 -6.69 3.13 -1.64
CA ALA A 10 -5.85 2.46 -0.67
C ALA A 10 -5.63 3.34 0.56
N SER A 11 -5.31 2.71 1.69
CA SER A 11 -4.80 3.41 2.86
C SER A 11 -3.63 2.67 3.48
N LEU A 12 -2.57 3.40 3.82
CA LEU A 12 -1.42 2.89 4.56
C LEU A 12 -1.64 3.12 6.05
N ARG A 13 -1.59 2.05 6.84
CA ARG A 13 -1.91 2.08 8.27
C ARG A 13 -0.90 1.25 9.07
N ALA A 14 -0.77 1.58 10.34
CA ALA A 14 -0.16 0.74 11.37
C ALA A 14 -1.08 0.74 12.60
N PRO A 15 -0.85 -0.10 13.62
CA PRO A 15 -1.64 -0.08 14.84
C PRO A 15 -1.75 1.35 15.42
N GLY A 16 -2.98 1.89 15.48
CA GLY A 16 -3.25 3.24 16.00
C GLY A 16 -2.85 4.42 15.11
N ARG A 17 -2.36 4.20 13.88
CA ARG A 17 -1.87 5.28 13.01
C ARG A 17 -2.26 5.10 11.54
N VAL A 18 -2.59 6.20 10.88
CA VAL A 18 -2.82 6.27 9.43
C VAL A 18 -1.74 7.16 8.82
N TYR A 19 -0.99 6.62 7.85
CA TYR A 19 0.11 7.33 7.18
C TYR A 19 -0.29 7.91 5.82
N CYS A 20 -1.24 7.27 5.14
CA CYS A 20 -1.72 7.67 3.83
C CYS A 20 -3.15 7.18 3.61
N ALA A 21 -3.95 7.94 2.89
CA ALA A 21 -5.22 7.54 2.29
C ALA A 21 -5.28 8.20 0.91
N GLY A 22 -5.52 7.42 -0.14
CA GLY A 22 -5.39 7.89 -1.52
C GLY A 22 -5.27 6.71 -2.48
N SER A 23 -4.38 6.80 -3.46
CA SER A 23 -4.12 5.67 -4.37
C SER A 23 -3.12 4.66 -3.79
N LEU A 24 -3.15 3.44 -4.31
CA LEU A 24 -2.15 2.41 -3.99
C LEU A 24 -0.73 2.91 -4.24
N ALA A 25 -0.46 3.56 -5.38
CA ALA A 25 0.85 4.11 -5.68
C ALA A 25 1.31 5.15 -4.64
N GLN A 26 0.42 6.04 -4.19
CA GLN A 26 0.73 7.01 -3.14
C GLN A 26 1.05 6.33 -1.82
N CYS A 27 0.26 5.31 -1.44
CA CYS A 27 0.46 4.56 -0.20
C CYS A 27 1.80 3.79 -0.22
N VAL A 28 2.15 3.13 -1.32
CA VAL A 28 3.41 2.39 -1.43
C VAL A 28 4.62 3.34 -1.42
N ARG A 29 4.55 4.48 -2.13
CA ARG A 29 5.60 5.52 -2.06
C ARG A 29 5.77 6.09 -0.66
N LYS A 30 4.66 6.29 0.07
CA LYS A 30 4.72 6.74 1.45
C LYS A 30 5.39 5.70 2.34
N TRP A 31 5.04 4.42 2.18
CA TRP A 31 5.63 3.31 2.92
C TRP A 31 7.15 3.23 2.72
N GLN A 32 7.65 3.33 1.49
CA GLN A 32 9.10 3.35 1.19
C GLN A 32 9.87 4.47 1.91
N ARG A 33 9.19 5.56 2.28
CA ARG A 33 9.79 6.71 2.98
C ARG A 33 9.62 6.65 4.50
N LEU A 34 8.93 5.64 5.03
CA LEU A 34 8.80 5.46 6.47
C LEU A 34 10.11 4.96 7.07
N PRO A 35 10.39 5.26 8.36
CA PRO A 35 11.43 4.57 9.11
C PRO A 35 11.20 3.05 9.09
N GLU A 36 12.28 2.25 9.16
CA GLU A 36 12.20 0.78 9.09
C GLU A 36 11.25 0.18 10.15
N ILE A 37 11.26 0.74 11.36
CA ILE A 37 10.34 0.33 12.44
C ILE A 37 8.86 0.53 12.05
N ASP A 38 8.55 1.64 11.39
CA ASP A 38 7.21 1.94 10.91
C ASP A 38 6.85 1.09 9.69
N GLN A 39 7.81 0.82 8.80
CA GLN A 39 7.60 -0.08 7.65
C GLN A 39 7.22 -1.49 8.09
N SER A 40 7.86 -2.00 9.15
CA SER A 40 7.62 -3.35 9.65
C SER A 40 6.23 -3.56 10.24
N SER A 41 5.63 -2.50 10.78
CA SER A 41 4.30 -2.53 11.41
C SER A 41 3.19 -2.03 10.49
N ALA A 42 3.54 -1.47 9.33
CA ALA A 42 2.58 -0.89 8.40
C ALA A 42 2.07 -1.91 7.37
N TYR A 43 0.79 -1.77 7.03
CA TYR A 43 0.06 -2.57 6.05
C TYR A 43 -0.82 -1.67 5.17
N ILE A 44 -1.12 -2.10 3.95
CA ILE A 44 -1.98 -1.35 3.02
C ILE A 44 -3.34 -2.00 2.93
N ASN A 45 -4.39 -1.24 3.20
CA ASN A 45 -5.77 -1.68 2.95
C ASN A 45 -6.25 -1.12 1.61
N LEU A 46 -6.64 -2.00 0.71
CA LEU A 46 -7.31 -1.67 -0.55
C LEU A 46 -8.82 -1.66 -0.36
N ALA A 47 -9.49 -0.64 -0.89
CA ALA A 47 -10.92 -0.66 -1.08
C ALA A 47 -11.25 -1.38 -2.39
N LYS A 48 -11.96 -2.51 -2.32
CA LYS A 48 -12.45 -3.18 -3.52
C LYS A 48 -13.73 -2.48 -3.97
N ALA A 49 -13.88 -2.26 -5.27
CA ALA A 49 -15.06 -1.64 -5.88
C ALA A 49 -16.40 -2.37 -5.57
N PHE A 50 -16.35 -3.60 -5.06
CA PHE A 50 -17.50 -4.45 -4.72
C PHE A 50 -17.50 -4.94 -3.27
N GLY A 51 -17.20 -4.06 -2.31
CA GLY A 51 -17.52 -4.27 -0.88
C GLY A 51 -16.55 -5.13 -0.07
N GLY A 52 -15.42 -5.54 -0.64
CA GLY A 52 -14.33 -6.20 0.10
C GLY A 52 -13.22 -5.22 0.49
N ARG A 53 -12.61 -5.40 1.66
CA ARG A 53 -11.30 -4.81 1.97
C ARG A 53 -10.24 -5.89 1.85
N VAL A 54 -9.19 -5.63 1.08
CA VAL A 54 -8.02 -6.51 1.01
C VAL A 54 -6.90 -5.84 1.77
N THR A 55 -6.37 -6.52 2.78
CA THR A 55 -5.18 -6.06 3.49
C THR A 55 -3.96 -6.71 2.85
N LEU A 56 -3.06 -5.87 2.35
CA LEU A 56 -1.74 -6.25 1.86
C LEU A 56 -0.78 -6.21 3.04
N ASP A 57 -0.20 -7.36 3.34
CA ASP A 57 0.85 -7.48 4.35
C ASP A 57 2.18 -6.87 3.87
N ARG A 58 3.17 -6.87 4.75
CA ARG A 58 4.49 -6.31 4.48
C ARG A 58 5.15 -6.95 3.26
N GLU A 59 5.10 -8.27 3.13
CA GLU A 59 5.79 -8.98 2.04
C GLU A 59 5.23 -8.55 0.68
N TYR A 60 3.91 -8.40 0.61
CA TYR A 60 3.26 -7.91 -0.59
C TYR A 60 3.57 -6.44 -0.87
N VAL A 61 3.60 -5.59 0.16
CA VAL A 61 3.98 -4.18 0.01
C VAL A 61 5.43 -4.04 -0.46
N VAL A 62 6.35 -4.90 0.02
CA VAL A 62 7.74 -4.97 -0.46
C VAL A 62 7.79 -5.35 -1.95
N ALA A 63 7.02 -6.36 -2.36
CA ALA A 63 6.96 -6.77 -3.76
C ALA A 63 6.42 -5.64 -4.67
N LEU A 64 5.36 -4.95 -4.24
CA LEU A 64 4.82 -3.77 -4.93
C LEU A 64 5.84 -2.63 -4.99
N ALA A 65 6.57 -2.38 -3.91
CA ALA A 65 7.59 -1.33 -3.84
C ALA A 65 8.76 -1.58 -4.80
N ALA A 66 9.06 -2.84 -5.12
CA ALA A 66 10.09 -3.22 -6.08
C ALA A 66 9.61 -3.20 -7.55
N HIS A 67 8.30 -3.03 -7.79
CA HIS A 67 7.72 -3.11 -9.12
C HIS A 67 8.05 -1.87 -9.97
N ASP A 68 8.56 -2.06 -11.19
CA ASP A 68 9.00 -0.95 -12.06
C ASP A 68 7.86 -0.02 -12.48
N ASP A 69 6.62 -0.52 -12.59
CA ASP A 69 5.48 0.32 -12.93
C ASP A 69 5.15 1.37 -11.87
N LEU A 70 5.52 1.15 -10.61
CA LEU A 70 5.41 2.19 -9.57
C LEU A 70 6.27 3.41 -9.91
N ARG A 71 7.37 3.23 -10.67
CA ARG A 71 8.25 4.34 -11.09
C ARG A 71 7.70 5.10 -12.29
N LYS A 72 6.77 4.51 -13.04
CA LYS A 72 6.19 5.09 -14.27
C LYS A 72 4.98 6.00 -14.01
N ILE A 73 4.47 6.03 -12.78
CA ILE A 73 3.21 6.70 -12.38
C ILE A 73 3.40 8.11 -11.84
#